data_AF-A0A437SXX1-F1
#
_entry.id   AF-A0A437SXX1-F1
#
_cell.length_a   1.000
_cell.length_b   1.000
_cell.length_c   1.000
_cell.angle_alpha   90.00
_cell.angle_beta   90.00
_cell.angle_gamma   90.00
#
_symmetry.space_group_name_H-M   'P 1'
#
loop_
_entity.id
_entity.type
_entity.pdbx_description
1 polymer ?
#
loop_
_entity_poly.entity_id
_entity_poly.type
_entity_poly.pdbx_seq_one_letter_code
_entity_poly.pdbx_strand_id
1 'polypeptide(L)'
;MTQIYENGKQILNDVSQKDFDKKVNVDTPLYKHLGSQNPADYKDLVKQLGVNDSDGHLMVIRDEFPSNVNGAFADNYSDAIAFGGKDTIKIFSINSFAHKAKITSLNGINNTALGGWEDYIAWKSDIQRLEQEISDLKKQIGGVLSSLLTHWYRGKAVLYNG
;
A
#
# COMPACT_ATOMS: atom_id res chain seq x y z
N MET A 1 7.18 31.81 -6.49
CA MET A 1 7.44 31.95 -5.03
C MET A 1 8.24 33.23 -4.85
N THR A 2 7.60 34.30 -4.38
CA THR A 2 8.24 35.61 -4.21
C THR A 2 8.80 35.69 -2.80
N GLN A 3 10.12 35.79 -2.66
CA GLN A 3 10.77 36.01 -1.37
C GLN A 3 10.66 37.50 -1.01
N ILE A 4 10.12 37.81 0.17
CA ILE A 4 9.97 39.18 0.65
C ILE A 4 10.99 39.39 1.78
N TYR A 5 11.72 40.50 1.70
CA TYR A 5 12.77 40.86 2.66
C TYR A 5 12.39 42.18 3.32
N GLU A 6 12.61 42.29 4.64
CA GLU A 6 12.51 43.55 5.38
C GLU A 6 13.78 43.68 6.23
N ASN A 7 14.45 44.84 6.15
CA ASN A 7 15.73 45.11 6.82
C ASN A 7 16.82 44.03 6.63
N GLY A 8 16.87 43.41 5.44
CA GLY A 8 17.92 42.47 5.06
C GLY A 8 17.83 41.08 5.73
N LYS A 9 16.77 40.79 6.48
CA LYS A 9 16.46 39.43 6.95
C LYS A 9 15.36 38.83 6.08
N GLN A 10 15.56 37.58 5.67
CA GLN A 10 14.52 36.80 5.01
C GLN A 10 13.38 36.60 6.01
N ILE A 11 12.23 37.18 5.73
CA ILE A 11 11.01 36.85 6.47
C ILE A 11 10.52 35.55 5.86
N LEU A 12 10.78 34.44 6.55
CA LEU A 12 9.99 33.23 6.32
C LEU A 12 8.55 33.65 6.60
N ASN A 13 7.70 33.65 5.56
CA ASN A 13 6.26 33.67 5.77
C ASN A 13 5.93 32.34 6.45
N ASP A 14 6.14 32.28 7.76
CA ASP A 14 5.57 31.28 8.63
C ASP A 14 4.08 31.40 8.41
N VAL A 15 3.53 30.47 7.61
CA VAL A 15 2.09 30.36 7.45
C VAL A 15 1.57 30.20 8.86
N SER A 16 0.86 31.22 9.37
CA SER A 16 0.38 31.19 10.74
C SER A 16 -0.42 29.90 10.92
N GLN A 17 -0.30 29.25 12.09
CA GLN A 17 -1.03 28.00 12.35
C GLN A 17 -2.52 28.16 12.01
N LYS A 18 -3.09 29.34 12.29
CA LYS A 18 -4.45 29.73 11.91
C LYS A 18 -4.72 29.77 10.39
N ASP A 19 -3.74 30.14 9.57
CA ASP A 19 -3.88 30.15 8.10
C ASP A 19 -3.59 28.77 7.48
N PHE A 20 -2.87 27.91 8.19
CA PHE A 20 -2.72 26.49 7.87
C PHE A 20 -4.00 25.73 8.22
N ASP A 21 -4.51 25.89 9.44
CA ASP A 21 -5.72 25.25 9.97
C ASP A 21 -6.99 25.65 9.20
N LYS A 22 -6.99 26.79 8.49
CA LYS A 22 -8.07 27.16 7.55
C LYS A 22 -8.02 26.41 6.22
N LYS A 23 -6.89 25.81 5.87
CA LYS A 23 -6.64 25.12 4.60
C LYS A 23 -6.68 23.61 4.73
N VAL A 24 -6.45 23.08 5.93
CA VAL A 24 -6.57 21.66 6.25
C VAL A 24 -7.70 21.47 7.25
N ASN A 25 -8.60 20.52 7.00
CA ASN A 25 -9.65 20.20 7.95
C ASN A 25 -9.03 19.56 9.20
N VAL A 26 -8.76 20.37 10.23
CA VAL A 26 -8.16 19.94 11.51
C VAL A 26 -9.17 19.33 12.49
N ASP A 27 -10.47 19.45 12.19
CA ASP A 27 -11.54 18.93 13.04
C ASP A 27 -11.74 17.42 12.86
N THR A 28 -11.07 16.81 11.87
CA THR A 28 -11.20 15.39 11.56
C THR A 28 -9.98 14.60 12.07
N PRO A 29 -10.18 13.45 12.74
CA PRO A 29 -9.08 12.56 13.07
C PRO A 29 -8.33 12.11 11.80
N LEU A 30 -7.02 12.35 11.75
CA LEU A 30 -6.16 11.88 10.64
C LEU A 30 -6.18 10.34 10.51
N TYR A 31 -6.45 9.65 11.62
CA TYR A 31 -6.57 8.21 11.71
C TYR A 31 -7.96 7.82 12.22
N LYS A 32 -8.61 6.89 11.51
CA LYS A 32 -9.84 6.26 11.94
C LYS A 32 -9.73 4.75 11.78
N HIS A 33 -9.99 4.03 12.87
CA HIS A 33 -10.31 2.61 12.77
C HIS A 33 -11.79 2.48 12.42
N LEU A 34 -12.09 1.85 11.29
CA LEU A 34 -13.45 1.48 10.96
C LEU A 34 -13.75 0.22 11.78
N GLY A 35 -14.53 0.38 12.86
CA GLY A 35 -14.99 -0.74 13.69
C GLY A 35 -15.86 -1.72 12.87
N SER A 36 -16.32 -2.81 13.48
CA SER A 36 -16.86 -4.08 12.90
C SER A 36 -17.87 -4.09 11.72
N GLN A 37 -18.21 -2.96 11.10
CA GLN A 37 -19.04 -2.89 9.89
C GLN A 37 -18.31 -2.11 8.78
N ASN A 38 -17.99 -2.79 7.69
CA ASN A 38 -17.51 -2.13 6.47
C ASN A 38 -18.59 -1.14 6.01
N PRO A 39 -18.25 0.13 5.74
CA PRO A 39 -19.23 1.07 5.22
C PRO A 39 -19.92 0.49 3.99
N ALA A 40 -21.26 0.46 4.05
CA ALA A 40 -22.07 -0.08 2.97
C ALA A 40 -22.00 0.84 1.73
N ASP A 41 -21.82 2.14 1.97
CA ASP A 41 -21.76 3.14 0.94
C ASP A 41 -20.91 4.39 1.30
N TYR A 42 -20.78 5.36 0.38
CA TYR A 42 -19.98 6.57 0.59
C TYR A 42 -20.50 7.42 1.74
N LYS A 43 -21.83 7.55 1.85
CA LYS A 43 -22.46 8.36 2.90
C LYS A 43 -22.25 7.71 4.26
N ASP A 44 -22.29 6.39 4.30
CA ASP A 44 -21.95 5.60 5.48
C ASP A 44 -20.47 5.77 5.83
N LEU A 45 -19.55 5.71 4.87
CA LEU A 45 -18.13 6.01 5.10
C LEU A 45 -17.94 7.43 5.66
N VAL A 46 -18.44 8.46 4.99
CA VAL A 46 -18.35 9.87 5.43
C VAL A 46 -18.93 10.06 6.84
N LYS A 47 -20.09 9.44 7.13
CA LYS A 47 -20.73 9.46 8.44
C LYS A 47 -19.91 8.74 9.51
N GLN A 48 -19.41 7.55 9.21
CA GLN A 48 -18.55 6.79 10.12
C GLN A 48 -17.25 7.55 10.40
N LEU A 49 -16.67 8.19 9.37
CA LEU A 49 -15.49 9.04 9.49
C LEU A 49 -15.79 10.29 10.33
N GLY A 50 -17.03 10.81 10.28
CA GLY A 50 -17.45 11.99 11.03
C GLY A 50 -17.10 13.29 10.32
N VAL A 51 -17.02 13.28 8.99
CA VAL A 51 -16.72 14.46 8.18
C VAL A 51 -17.94 15.00 7.45
N ASN A 52 -17.91 16.30 7.17
CA ASN A 52 -18.86 16.90 6.27
C ASN A 52 -18.48 16.55 4.82
N ASP A 53 -19.48 16.13 4.06
CA ASP A 53 -19.36 15.77 2.65
C ASP A 53 -18.82 16.92 1.77
N SER A 54 -19.03 18.17 2.20
CA SER A 54 -18.60 19.38 1.50
C SER A 54 -17.10 19.66 1.55
N ASP A 55 -16.37 18.99 2.45
CA ASP A 55 -15.02 19.40 2.82
C ASP A 55 -13.97 18.49 2.18
N GLY A 56 -12.86 19.11 1.76
CA GLY A 56 -11.67 18.40 1.33
C GLY A 56 -11.06 17.65 2.51
N HIS A 57 -10.86 16.34 2.37
CA HIS A 57 -10.35 15.50 3.44
C HIS A 57 -9.21 14.60 2.97
N LEU A 58 -8.33 14.27 3.91
CA LEU A 58 -7.27 13.27 3.80
C LEU A 58 -7.32 12.43 5.08
N MET A 59 -7.45 11.12 4.95
CA MET A 59 -7.62 10.24 6.09
C MET A 59 -6.90 8.91 5.89
N VAL A 60 -6.37 8.38 6.99
CA VAL A 60 -5.83 7.02 7.09
C VAL A 60 -6.90 6.12 7.71
N ILE A 61 -7.23 5.06 6.99
CA ILE A 61 -8.22 4.05 7.33
C ILE A 61 -7.47 2.75 7.59
N ARG A 62 -7.71 2.13 8.73
CA ARG A 62 -7.36 0.71 8.93
C ARG A 62 -8.63 -0.10 8.95
N ASP A 63 -8.70 -1.06 8.05
CA ASP A 63 -9.79 -2.01 7.91
C ASP A 63 -9.33 -3.39 8.38
N GLU A 64 -10.00 -3.92 9.40
CA GLU A 64 -9.75 -5.26 9.95
C GLU A 64 -10.98 -6.19 9.77
N PHE A 65 -11.73 -6.07 8.66
CA PHE A 65 -12.94 -6.88 8.48
C PHE A 65 -12.66 -8.36 8.17
N PRO A 66 -13.35 -9.29 8.85
CA PRO A 66 -13.46 -10.67 8.39
C PRO A 66 -14.22 -10.75 7.05
N SER A 67 -13.91 -11.79 6.29
CA SER A 67 -14.06 -11.96 4.84
C SER A 67 -15.48 -11.98 4.24
N ASN A 68 -16.48 -11.48 4.95
CA ASN A 68 -17.90 -11.64 4.63
C ASN A 68 -18.67 -10.34 4.38
N VAL A 69 -17.98 -9.19 4.26
CA VAL A 69 -18.63 -7.90 3.98
C VAL A 69 -18.14 -7.34 2.65
N ASN A 70 -18.94 -7.52 1.59
CA ASN A 70 -18.73 -6.93 0.27
C ASN A 70 -18.93 -5.39 0.34
N GLY A 71 -17.91 -4.67 0.80
CA GLY A 71 -17.85 -3.22 0.68
C GLY A 71 -17.18 -2.82 -0.64
N ALA A 72 -17.71 -1.79 -1.31
CA ALA A 72 -17.14 -1.26 -2.55
C ALA A 72 -15.82 -0.45 -2.35
N PHE A 73 -15.34 -0.34 -1.11
CA PHE A 73 -14.40 0.70 -0.67
C PHE A 73 -12.95 0.22 -0.56
N ALA A 74 -12.71 -0.88 0.14
CA ALA A 74 -11.41 -1.51 0.32
C ALA A 74 -11.59 -3.04 0.37
N ASP A 75 -10.54 -3.80 0.02
CA ASP A 75 -10.54 -5.24 0.21
C ASP A 75 -10.32 -5.59 1.69
N ASN A 76 -10.70 -6.80 2.12
CA ASN A 76 -10.56 -7.24 3.51
C ASN A 76 -9.12 -7.15 4.03
N TYR A 77 -8.92 -6.74 5.28
CA TYR A 77 -7.60 -6.59 5.92
C TYR A 77 -6.65 -5.64 5.16
N SER A 78 -7.18 -4.48 4.77
CA SER A 78 -6.41 -3.46 4.06
C SER A 78 -6.15 -2.24 4.94
N ASP A 79 -4.96 -1.68 4.82
CA ASP A 79 -4.71 -0.30 5.22
C ASP A 79 -4.99 0.60 4.02
N ALA A 80 -5.67 1.73 4.21
CA ALA A 80 -6.06 2.62 3.14
C ALA A 80 -5.87 4.09 3.48
N ILE A 81 -5.68 4.91 2.45
CA ILE A 81 -5.70 6.36 2.52
C ILE A 81 -6.85 6.83 1.63
N ALA A 82 -7.81 7.53 2.22
CA ALA A 82 -8.90 8.16 1.51
C ALA A 82 -8.65 9.66 1.38
N PHE A 83 -8.87 10.22 0.20
CA PHE A 83 -8.76 11.64 -0.06
C PHE A 83 -9.77 12.11 -1.10
N GLY A 84 -10.29 13.31 -0.93
CA GLY A 84 -11.32 13.85 -1.82
C GLY A 84 -12.24 14.86 -1.12
N GLY A 85 -13.40 15.12 -1.72
CA GLY A 85 -14.42 16.02 -1.18
C GLY A 85 -15.51 16.36 -2.21
N LYS A 86 -16.68 16.78 -1.72
CA LYS A 86 -17.91 17.12 -2.47
C LYS A 86 -18.49 15.98 -3.30
N ASP A 87 -17.83 15.68 -4.42
CA ASP A 87 -18.39 14.81 -5.47
C ASP A 87 -17.52 13.59 -5.74
N THR A 88 -16.26 13.58 -5.28
CA THR A 88 -15.32 12.49 -5.57
C THR A 88 -14.41 12.18 -4.39
N ILE A 89 -14.31 10.89 -4.06
CA ILE A 89 -13.27 10.34 -3.19
C ILE A 89 -12.42 9.36 -3.97
N LYS A 90 -11.12 9.39 -3.69
CA LYS A 90 -10.13 8.41 -4.11
C LYS A 90 -9.65 7.68 -2.87
N ILE A 91 -9.61 6.36 -2.94
CA ILE A 91 -9.13 5.50 -1.86
C ILE A 91 -7.95 4.72 -2.43
N PHE A 92 -6.78 4.88 -1.84
CA PHE A 92 -5.63 4.02 -2.09
C PHE A 92 -5.55 3.00 -0.96
N SER A 93 -5.74 1.72 -1.26
CA SER A 93 -5.71 0.64 -0.28
C SER A 93 -4.62 -0.38 -0.60
N ILE A 94 -3.99 -0.90 0.44
CA ILE A 94 -3.01 -1.98 0.40
C ILE A 94 -3.57 -3.14 1.22
N ASN A 95 -3.85 -4.25 0.54
CA ASN A 95 -4.22 -5.52 1.15
C ASN A 95 -2.95 -6.34 1.42
N SER A 96 -2.61 -6.47 2.70
CA SER A 96 -1.41 -7.21 3.11
C SER A 96 -1.58 -8.72 2.95
N PHE A 97 -2.81 -9.26 3.07
CA PHE A 97 -3.08 -10.70 3.00
C PHE A 97 -3.14 -11.22 1.56
N ALA A 98 -3.76 -10.45 0.66
CA ALA A 98 -3.88 -10.78 -0.77
C ALA A 98 -2.75 -10.17 -1.62
N HIS A 99 -1.81 -9.43 -0.99
CA HIS A 99 -0.69 -8.79 -1.66
C HIS A 99 -1.16 -7.88 -2.81
N LYS A 100 -2.13 -7.01 -2.57
CA LYS A 100 -2.79 -6.21 -3.62
C LYS A 100 -2.81 -4.73 -3.26
N ALA A 101 -2.45 -3.87 -4.20
CA ALA A 101 -2.71 -2.43 -4.14
C ALA A 101 -3.88 -2.09 -5.05
N LYS A 102 -4.71 -1.15 -4.59
CA LYS A 102 -5.88 -0.69 -5.34
C LYS A 102 -6.09 0.80 -5.14
N ILE A 103 -6.47 1.48 -6.22
CA ILE A 103 -7.02 2.82 -6.22
C ILE A 103 -8.48 2.72 -6.64
N THR A 104 -9.40 3.01 -5.73
CA THR A 104 -10.83 3.11 -6.02
C THR A 104 -11.21 4.58 -6.15
N SER A 105 -11.85 4.99 -7.25
CA SER A 105 -12.51 6.30 -7.35
C SER A 105 -14.02 6.13 -7.23
N LEU A 106 -14.62 6.89 -6.32
CA LEU A 106 -16.04 6.82 -6.02
C LEU A 106 -16.69 8.19 -6.25
N ASN A 107 -17.87 8.18 -6.86
CA ASN A 107 -18.73 9.36 -6.90
C ASN A 107 -19.51 9.47 -5.58
N GLY A 108 -19.40 10.61 -4.89
CA GLY A 108 -20.07 10.87 -3.62
C GLY A 108 -21.61 10.95 -3.72
N ILE A 109 -22.15 11.19 -4.91
CA ILE A 109 -23.59 11.38 -5.12
C ILE A 109 -24.34 10.06 -5.28
N ASN A 110 -23.75 9.09 -5.99
CA ASN A 110 -24.44 7.86 -6.42
C ASN A 110 -23.72 6.55 -6.03
N ASN A 111 -22.70 6.60 -5.17
CA ASN A 111 -21.93 5.41 -4.75
C ASN A 111 -21.38 4.57 -5.92
N THR A 112 -21.31 5.17 -7.11
CA THR A 112 -20.93 4.45 -8.31
C THR A 112 -19.42 4.50 -8.41
N ALA A 113 -18.79 3.33 -8.52
CA ALA A 113 -17.39 3.25 -8.86
C ALA A 113 -17.18 3.96 -10.21
N LEU A 114 -16.41 5.04 -10.19
CA LEU A 114 -16.07 5.80 -11.40
C LEU A 114 -14.94 5.13 -12.21
N GLY A 115 -14.47 3.98 -11.72
CA GLY A 115 -13.29 3.29 -12.20
C GLY A 115 -12.23 3.20 -11.11
N GLY A 116 -11.28 2.31 -11.32
CA GLY A 116 -10.19 2.08 -10.40
C GLY A 116 -9.01 1.42 -11.10
N TRP A 117 -7.89 1.41 -10.41
CA TRP A 117 -6.71 0.63 -10.78
C TRP A 117 -6.46 -0.39 -9.68
N GLU A 118 -6.11 -1.61 -10.02
CA GLU A 118 -5.65 -2.61 -9.06
C GLU A 118 -4.46 -3.38 -9.64
N ASP A 119 -3.55 -3.77 -8.76
CA ASP A 119 -2.39 -4.58 -9.11
C ASP A 119 -1.89 -5.40 -7.91
N TYR A 120 -1.25 -6.53 -8.21
CA TYR A 120 -0.61 -7.36 -7.19
C TYR A 120 0.79 -6.84 -6.90
N ILE A 121 1.14 -6.74 -5.62
CA ILE A 121 2.43 -6.23 -5.16
C ILE A 121 3.28 -7.40 -4.69
N ALA A 122 4.51 -7.50 -5.22
CA ALA A 122 5.53 -8.34 -4.61
C ALA A 122 6.21 -7.59 -3.45
N TRP A 123 6.28 -8.21 -2.27
CA TRP A 123 7.03 -7.63 -1.16
C TRP A 123 8.52 -7.94 -1.29
N LYS A 124 9.33 -7.17 -0.57
CA LYS A 124 10.76 -7.44 -0.45
C LYS A 124 11.05 -8.87 0.04
N SER A 125 10.22 -9.41 0.94
CA SER A 125 10.33 -10.79 1.42
C SER A 125 10.14 -11.83 0.32
N ASP A 126 9.29 -11.56 -0.67
CA ASP A 126 9.09 -12.46 -1.81
C ASP A 126 10.36 -12.55 -2.66
N ILE A 127 11.03 -11.40 -2.88
CA ILE A 127 12.32 -11.34 -3.59
C ILE A 127 13.40 -12.09 -2.80
N GLN A 128 13.49 -11.84 -1.49
CA GLN A 128 14.48 -12.51 -0.63
C GLN A 128 14.30 -14.02 -0.61
N ARG A 129 13.04 -14.50 -0.60
CA ARG A 129 12.75 -15.94 -0.72
C ARG A 129 13.25 -16.49 -2.06
N LEU A 130 12.98 -15.80 -3.16
CA LEU A 130 13.47 -16.21 -4.49
C LEU A 130 14.99 -16.24 -4.58
N GLU A 131 15.66 -15.23 -4.01
CA GLU A 131 17.13 -15.18 -3.94
C GLU A 131 17.70 -16.38 -3.15
N GLN A 132 17.06 -16.73 -2.04
CA GLN A 132 17.44 -17.89 -1.23
C GLN A 132 17.26 -19.20 -2.01
N GLU A 133 16.11 -19.40 -2.66
CA GLU A 133 15.83 -20.58 -3.49
C GLU A 133 16.85 -20.72 -4.62
N ILE A 134 17.19 -19.61 -5.30
CA ILE A 134 18.21 -19.59 -6.36
C ILE A 134 19.59 -19.95 -5.80
N SER A 135 19.94 -19.45 -4.62
CA SER A 135 21.21 -19.77 -3.95
C SER A 135 21.32 -21.26 -3.63
N ASP A 136 20.25 -21.86 -3.13
CA ASP A 136 20.23 -23.27 -2.78
C ASP A 136 20.26 -24.17 -4.03
N LEU A 137 19.56 -23.80 -5.10
CA LEU A 137 19.67 -24.47 -6.40
C LEU A 137 21.10 -24.43 -6.95
N LYS A 138 21.78 -23.28 -6.88
CA LYS A 138 23.19 -23.15 -7.30
C LYS A 138 24.12 -24.09 -6.52
N LYS A 139 23.92 -24.23 -5.20
CA LYS A 139 24.69 -25.16 -4.37
C LYS A 139 24.44 -26.62 -4.76
N GLN A 140 23.18 -26.99 -5.00
CA GLN A 140 22.83 -28.35 -5.42
C GLN A 140 23.48 -28.70 -6.76
N ILE A 141 23.42 -27.80 -7.75
CA ILE A 141 24.08 -27.99 -9.04
C ILE A 141 25.60 -28.16 -8.85
N GLY A 142 26.24 -27.31 -8.05
CA GLY A 142 27.67 -27.44 -7.74
C GLY A 142 28.04 -28.77 -7.10
N GLY A 143 27.19 -29.28 -6.19
CA GLY A 143 27.35 -30.59 -5.56
C GLY A 143 27.23 -31.74 -6.56
N VAL A 144 26.21 -31.72 -7.43
CA VAL A 144 26.03 -32.73 -8.49
C VAL A 144 27.22 -32.74 -9.45
N LEU A 145 27.67 -31.58 -9.91
CA LEU A 145 28.83 -31.47 -10.80
C LEU A 145 30.11 -32.03 -10.15
N SER A 146 30.33 -31.71 -8.88
CA SER A 146 31.48 -32.22 -8.11
C SER A 146 31.43 -33.75 -7.95
N SER A 147 30.25 -34.29 -7.68
CA SER A 147 30.02 -35.74 -7.59
C SER A 147 30.28 -36.45 -8.92
N LEU A 148 29.76 -35.90 -10.03
CA LEU A 148 29.97 -36.44 -11.38
C LEU A 148 31.44 -36.42 -11.78
N LEU A 149 32.15 -35.32 -11.53
CA LEU A 149 33.59 -35.21 -11.78
C LEU A 149 34.36 -36.27 -10.98
N THR A 150 34.05 -36.39 -9.68
CA THR A 150 34.69 -37.38 -8.80
C THR A 150 34.46 -38.80 -9.32
N HIS A 151 33.23 -39.11 -9.74
CA HIS A 151 32.88 -40.41 -10.32
C HIS A 151 33.66 -40.67 -11.61
N TRP A 152 33.75 -39.69 -12.50
CA TRP A 152 34.49 -39.81 -13.76
C TRP A 152 35.98 -40.07 -13.54
N TYR A 153 36.63 -39.33 -12.63
CA TYR A 153 38.04 -39.53 -12.31
C TYR A 153 38.29 -40.90 -11.68
N ARG A 154 37.40 -41.38 -10.79
CA ARG A 154 37.50 -42.73 -10.22
C ARG A 154 37.32 -43.81 -11.28
N GLY A 155 36.35 -43.66 -12.18
CA GLY A 155 36.13 -44.61 -13.27
C GLY A 155 37.33 -44.73 -14.23
N LYS A 156 38.01 -43.61 -14.52
CA LYS A 156 39.25 -43.63 -15.30
C LYS A 156 40.41 -44.32 -14.59
N ALA A 157 40.58 -44.11 -13.28
CA ALA A 157 41.66 -44.74 -12.51
C ALA A 157 41.57 -46.27 -12.48
N VAL A 158 40.36 -46.83 -12.63
CA VAL A 158 40.13 -48.29 -12.70
C VAL A 158 40.51 -48.87 -14.06
N LEU A 159 40.39 -48.10 -15.15
CA LEU A 159 40.67 -48.59 -16.51
C LEU A 159 42.16 -48.56 -16.91
N TYR A 160 43.01 -47.81 -16.21
CA TYR A 160 44.44 -47.67 -16.54
C TYR A 160 45.38 -48.50 -15.64
N ASN A 161 44.85 -49.19 -14.63
CA ASN A 161 45.63 -49.96 -13.65
C ASN A 161 45.30 -51.48 -13.64
N GLY A 162 44.58 -51.97 -14.63
CA GLY A 162 44.35 -53.40 -14.88
C GLY A 162 44.99 -53.83 -16.19
#